data_AF-A0A962Z9B8-F1
#
_entry.id   AF-A0A962Z9B8-F1
#
_cell.length_a   1.000
_cell.length_b   1.000
_cell.length_c   1.000
_cell.angle_alpha   90.00
_cell.angle_beta   90.00
_cell.angle_gamma   90.00
#
_symmetry.space_group_name_H-M   'P 1'
#
loop_
_entity.id
_entity.type
_entity.pdbx_description
1 polymer ?
#
loop_
_entity_poly.entity_id
_entity_poly.type
_entity_poly.pdbx_seq_one_letter_code
_entity_poly.pdbx_strand_id
1 'polypeptide(L)'
;LKNRDQLSILVMTGANSAVGLRSMPVKYLFLDEVDGYPLDLDEEGDPVELAIERTATFARRKVFIVSTPTIEGRSRIQAEYEDTDQRKFFVPCPHCGHMQTLEWEQVRWTDLGIPPEQAVYLCIDCEQAIENRQKTRMLPRGEWRPTAKGRPNVRGYHLSGLYRPVGWKSWGDMAVERAKAGKNPARIKSFVNKLGLTFKESGEAPPWRTLFDQREAWHPGEVQPGVLALTCGVDVQKDRLEALIVGWGRNQERWTVDRRVLVGDPAKPDVWRALDRLLVEDFRHPSGGSLSIMRMFVDIGGHFTDEVYSWAGRHQPSVVMPIMGNVRTSVPIGTPHFVERTVNGKKIKRGAQMTPVNSSMFKSRIYNLLRLEPPIVQDEPFPEGFIHIGQYDDEFFQQLTAERLVRRVNKAGFAKLEWEKERERNEVLDMLVYAGAAAMSLGIPRWEAEDWQGIEDSIRTAAPRPVATAEEAGVWRWGSL
;
A
#
# COMPACT_ATOMS: atom_id res chain seq x y z
N LEU A 1 61.62 -12.12 -2.14
CA LEU A 1 61.01 -10.96 -2.84
C LEU A 1 59.81 -11.41 -3.66
N LYS A 2 58.60 -11.20 -3.16
CA LYS A 2 57.41 -10.79 -3.95
C LYS A 2 56.27 -10.53 -2.96
N ASN A 3 56.31 -9.33 -2.36
CA ASN A 3 55.09 -8.65 -1.95
C ASN A 3 54.19 -8.62 -3.17
N ARG A 4 53.19 -9.51 -3.20
CA ARG A 4 52.00 -9.29 -4.02
C ARG A 4 51.11 -8.43 -3.14
N ASP A 5 51.25 -7.12 -3.28
CA ASP A 5 50.17 -6.20 -2.95
C ASP A 5 48.97 -6.60 -3.81
N GLN A 6 48.14 -7.50 -3.28
CA GLN A 6 46.85 -7.83 -3.89
C GLN A 6 45.96 -6.63 -3.69
N LEU A 7 46.01 -5.71 -4.66
CA LEU A 7 45.02 -4.65 -4.84
C LEU A 7 43.63 -5.31 -4.81
N SER A 8 42.92 -5.08 -3.71
CA SER A 8 41.52 -5.49 -3.54
C SER A 8 40.65 -4.31 -3.95
N ILE A 9 39.76 -4.53 -4.91
CA ILE A 9 38.87 -3.49 -5.43
C ILE A 9 37.49 -3.71 -4.82
N LEU A 10 36.95 -2.67 -4.18
CA LEU A 10 35.56 -2.60 -3.75
C LEU A 10 34.78 -1.78 -4.77
N VAL A 11 33.72 -2.36 -5.33
CA VAL A 11 32.80 -1.68 -6.25
C VAL A 11 31.44 -1.59 -5.56
N MET A 12 30.88 -0.38 -5.51
CA MET A 12 29.54 -0.14 -4.98
C MET A 12 28.66 0.36 -6.12
N THR A 13 27.48 -0.24 -6.28
CA THR A 13 26.53 0.14 -7.32
C THR A 13 25.10 0.08 -6.77
N GLY A 14 24.22 0.94 -7.28
CA GLY A 14 22.82 0.93 -6.92
C GLY A 14 22.05 -0.14 -7.69
N ALA A 15 21.12 -0.83 -7.03
CA ALA A 15 20.31 -1.88 -7.64
C ALA A 15 19.38 -1.40 -8.78
N ASN A 16 19.20 -0.07 -8.91
CA ASN A 16 18.40 0.56 -9.97
C ASN A 16 19.19 0.83 -11.27
N SER A 17 20.46 0.38 -11.38
CA SER A 17 21.28 0.61 -12.57
C SER A 17 21.72 -0.70 -13.22
N ALA A 18 21.10 -1.04 -14.36
CA ALA A 18 21.47 -2.23 -15.13
C ALA A 18 22.93 -2.18 -15.62
N VAL A 19 23.44 -1.00 -15.96
CA VAL A 19 24.82 -0.82 -16.41
C VAL A 19 25.81 -1.16 -15.28
N GLY A 20 25.53 -0.70 -14.06
CA GLY A 20 26.37 -0.94 -12.89
C GLY A 20 26.46 -2.42 -12.50
N LEU A 21 25.33 -3.14 -12.57
CA LEU A 21 25.25 -4.56 -12.22
C LEU A 21 25.89 -5.48 -13.28
N ARG A 22 26.04 -5.03 -14.53
CA ARG A 22 26.57 -5.84 -15.63
C ARG A 22 28.10 -5.75 -15.81
N SER A 23 28.72 -4.70 -15.29
CA SER A 23 30.03 -4.23 -15.76
C SER A 23 31.22 -5.16 -15.47
N MET A 24 31.29 -5.80 -14.29
CA MET A 24 32.52 -6.47 -13.86
C MET A 24 32.29 -7.84 -13.21
N PRO A 25 33.08 -8.88 -13.52
CA PRO A 25 33.09 -10.13 -12.77
C PRO A 25 33.54 -9.90 -11.32
N VAL A 26 32.84 -10.51 -10.36
CA VAL A 26 33.12 -10.36 -8.92
C VAL A 26 33.17 -11.70 -8.19
N LYS A 27 34.17 -11.88 -7.33
CA LYS A 27 34.30 -13.12 -6.52
C LYS A 27 33.45 -13.09 -5.25
N TYR A 28 33.33 -11.92 -4.64
CA TYR A 28 32.55 -11.70 -3.43
C TYR A 28 31.46 -10.69 -3.75
N LEU A 29 30.21 -11.12 -3.63
CA LEU A 29 29.04 -10.30 -3.91
C LEU A 29 28.28 -10.06 -2.61
N PHE A 30 27.95 -8.81 -2.32
CA PHE A 30 27.13 -8.41 -1.19
C PHE A 30 25.91 -7.65 -1.73
N LEU A 31 24.72 -8.19 -1.45
CA LEU A 31 23.44 -7.60 -1.82
C LEU A 31 22.76 -7.15 -0.54
N ASP A 32 22.68 -5.83 -0.36
CA ASP A 32 22.07 -5.19 0.80
C ASP A 32 20.66 -4.69 0.48
N GLU A 33 19.76 -4.80 1.44
CA GLU A 33 18.35 -4.41 1.35
C GLU A 33 17.60 -4.93 0.11
N VAL A 34 17.78 -6.22 -0.22
CA VAL A 34 17.20 -6.85 -1.41
C VAL A 34 15.67 -6.79 -1.50
N ASP A 35 14.93 -6.68 -0.38
CA ASP A 35 13.48 -6.49 -0.42
C ASP A 35 13.08 -5.13 -1.01
N GLY A 36 14.00 -4.16 -1.05
CA GLY A 36 13.79 -2.86 -1.68
C GLY A 36 14.10 -2.84 -3.18
N TYR A 37 14.61 -3.93 -3.76
CA TYR A 37 15.03 -3.95 -5.16
C TYR A 37 13.81 -4.02 -6.10
N PRO A 38 13.90 -3.45 -7.31
CA PRO A 38 12.86 -3.64 -8.33
C PRO A 38 12.73 -5.13 -8.69
N LEU A 39 11.53 -5.52 -9.15
CA LEU A 39 11.28 -6.90 -9.60
C LEU A 39 11.91 -7.20 -10.96
N ASP A 40 12.01 -6.16 -11.79
CA ASP A 40 12.56 -6.20 -13.13
C ASP A 40 13.34 -4.91 -13.35
N LEU A 41 14.54 -5.05 -13.92
CA LEU A 41 15.47 -3.96 -14.14
C LEU A 41 15.56 -3.65 -15.63
N ASP A 42 14.92 -2.56 -16.07
CA ASP A 42 14.95 -2.09 -17.46
C ASP A 42 14.55 -3.18 -18.50
N GLU A 43 13.61 -4.07 -18.17
CA GLU A 43 13.19 -5.24 -18.99
C GLU A 43 14.27 -6.33 -19.18
N GLU A 44 15.36 -6.28 -18.39
CA GLU A 44 16.48 -7.23 -18.47
C GLU A 44 16.39 -8.39 -17.46
N GLY A 45 15.36 -8.40 -16.60
CA GLY A 45 15.13 -9.45 -15.61
C GLY A 45 15.50 -9.06 -14.19
N ASP A 46 15.65 -10.07 -13.32
CA ASP A 46 15.83 -9.87 -11.88
C ASP A 46 17.23 -9.30 -11.56
N PRO A 47 17.33 -8.11 -10.93
CA PRO A 47 18.63 -7.53 -10.54
C PRO A 47 19.49 -8.45 -9.66
N VAL A 48 18.87 -9.29 -8.83
CA VAL A 48 19.59 -10.25 -7.97
C VAL A 48 20.25 -11.33 -8.81
N GLU A 49 19.52 -11.94 -9.74
CA GLU A 49 20.06 -12.98 -10.62
C GLU A 49 21.16 -12.43 -11.53
N LEU A 50 20.95 -11.25 -12.11
CA LEU A 50 21.94 -10.56 -12.93
C LEU A 50 23.26 -10.34 -12.18
N ALA A 51 23.17 -9.92 -10.91
CA ALA A 51 24.32 -9.73 -10.04
C ALA A 51 25.02 -11.06 -9.70
N ILE A 52 24.24 -12.11 -9.37
CA ILE A 52 24.78 -13.45 -9.07
C ILE A 52 25.54 -14.01 -10.27
N GLU A 53 25.05 -13.81 -11.50
CA GLU A 53 25.74 -14.27 -12.71
C GLU A 53 27.14 -13.66 -12.88
N ARG A 54 27.41 -12.47 -12.30
CA ARG A 54 28.77 -11.88 -12.32
C ARG A 54 29.80 -12.69 -11.54
N THR A 55 29.34 -13.63 -10.71
CA THR A 55 30.20 -14.52 -9.92
C THR A 55 30.51 -15.85 -10.62
N ALA A 56 29.93 -16.11 -11.79
CA ALA A 56 30.01 -17.41 -12.49
C ALA A 56 31.43 -17.85 -12.83
N THR A 57 32.35 -16.91 -13.09
CA THR A 57 33.75 -17.21 -13.45
C THR A 57 34.62 -17.63 -12.27
N PHE A 58 34.11 -17.56 -11.02
CA PHE A 58 34.88 -17.86 -9.80
C PHE A 58 34.37 -19.12 -9.10
N ALA A 59 35.16 -20.20 -9.14
CA ALA A 59 34.82 -21.47 -8.47
C ALA A 59 34.65 -21.35 -6.94
N ARG A 60 35.39 -20.45 -6.29
CA ARG A 60 35.29 -20.16 -4.84
C ARG A 60 34.65 -18.80 -4.59
N ARG A 61 33.49 -18.56 -5.20
CA ARG A 61 32.68 -17.36 -4.97
C ARG A 61 32.00 -17.37 -3.60
N LYS A 62 31.65 -16.18 -3.09
CA LYS A 62 30.74 -16.02 -1.95
C LYS A 62 29.71 -14.96 -2.27
N VAL A 63 28.43 -15.30 -2.08
CA VAL A 63 27.30 -14.38 -2.21
C VAL A 63 26.72 -14.18 -0.82
N PHE A 64 26.51 -12.93 -0.43
CA PHE A 64 25.84 -12.56 0.80
C PHE A 64 24.62 -11.73 0.47
N ILE A 65 23.45 -12.17 0.93
CA ILE A 65 22.16 -11.53 0.68
C ILE A 65 21.58 -11.18 2.04
N VAL A 66 21.28 -9.90 2.25
CA VAL A 66 20.73 -9.39 3.51
C VAL A 66 19.63 -8.37 3.23
N SER A 67 18.57 -8.40 4.03
CA SER A 67 17.52 -7.39 4.03
C SER A 67 16.64 -7.56 5.27
N THR A 68 15.86 -6.54 5.57
CA THR A 68 14.72 -6.66 6.48
C THR A 68 13.50 -7.18 5.71
N PRO A 69 12.88 -8.29 6.11
CA PRO A 69 11.70 -8.81 5.43
C PRO A 69 10.54 -7.82 5.48
N THR A 70 9.78 -7.76 4.40
CA THR A 70 8.67 -6.81 4.23
C THR A 70 7.30 -7.49 4.33
N ILE A 71 6.67 -7.81 3.21
CA ILE A 71 5.33 -8.40 3.13
C ILE A 71 5.46 -9.88 2.83
N GLU A 72 4.70 -10.72 3.52
CA GLU A 72 4.70 -12.16 3.29
C GLU A 72 4.34 -12.48 1.84
N GLY A 73 5.11 -13.34 1.18
CA GLY A 73 4.89 -13.73 -0.22
C GLY A 73 5.34 -12.69 -1.26
N ARG A 74 5.76 -11.49 -0.86
CA ARG A 74 6.48 -10.53 -1.72
C ARG A 74 7.95 -10.35 -1.32
N SER A 75 8.27 -10.65 -0.06
CA SER A 75 9.62 -10.54 0.49
C SER A 75 10.58 -11.49 -0.21
N ARG A 76 11.61 -10.95 -0.87
CA ARG A 76 12.66 -11.71 -1.56
C ARG A 76 13.56 -12.41 -0.55
N ILE A 77 13.93 -11.71 0.51
CA ILE A 77 14.78 -12.28 1.57
C ILE A 77 14.06 -13.43 2.29
N GLN A 78 12.73 -13.37 2.42
CA GLN A 78 11.94 -14.48 2.95
C GLN A 78 12.12 -15.74 2.08
N ALA A 79 11.92 -15.62 0.76
CA ALA A 79 12.05 -16.75 -0.16
C ALA A 79 13.47 -17.33 -0.14
N GLU A 80 14.50 -16.47 -0.16
CA GLU A 80 15.89 -16.93 -0.06
C GLU A 80 16.17 -17.63 1.26
N TYR A 81 15.66 -17.11 2.39
CA TYR A 81 15.82 -17.73 3.71
C TYR A 81 15.11 -19.08 3.80
N GLU A 82 13.88 -19.20 3.30
CA GLU A 82 13.08 -20.42 3.31
C GLU A 82 13.79 -21.58 2.59
N ASP A 83 14.57 -21.28 1.55
CA ASP A 83 15.34 -22.25 0.76
C ASP A 83 16.70 -22.66 1.40
N THR A 84 16.96 -22.23 2.64
CA THR A 84 18.18 -22.53 3.40
C THR A 84 17.96 -23.49 4.58
N ASP A 85 19.00 -23.74 5.38
CA ASP A 85 18.91 -24.47 6.65
C ASP A 85 18.28 -23.65 7.81
N GLN A 86 17.81 -22.42 7.50
CA GLN A 86 17.01 -21.55 8.36
C GLN A 86 17.57 -21.38 9.78
N ARG A 87 18.85 -21.04 9.92
CA ARG A 87 19.45 -20.98 11.25
C ARG A 87 18.82 -19.91 12.12
N LYS A 88 18.59 -20.28 13.38
CA LYS A 88 18.15 -19.40 14.46
C LYS A 88 19.23 -19.32 15.54
N PHE A 89 19.29 -18.19 16.23
CA PHE A 89 20.26 -17.98 17.31
C PHE A 89 19.65 -18.37 18.65
N PHE A 90 20.06 -19.52 19.18
CA PHE A 90 19.57 -20.02 20.47
C PHE A 90 20.40 -19.43 21.59
N VAL A 91 19.76 -18.97 22.66
CA VAL A 91 20.42 -18.39 23.84
C VAL A 91 19.98 -19.13 25.11
N PRO A 92 20.88 -19.35 26.08
CA PRO A 92 20.53 -20.04 27.31
C PRO A 92 19.73 -19.13 28.24
N CYS A 93 18.69 -19.67 28.86
CA CYS A 93 18.03 -19.04 30.00
C CYS A 93 19.05 -18.84 31.14
N PRO A 94 19.16 -17.66 31.76
CA PRO A 94 20.11 -17.41 32.85
C PRO A 94 19.75 -18.15 34.15
N HIS A 95 18.52 -18.66 34.25
CA HIS A 95 17.98 -19.33 35.42
C HIS A 95 18.08 -20.85 35.31
N CYS A 96 17.52 -21.46 34.25
CA CYS A 96 17.51 -22.93 34.07
C CYS A 96 18.52 -23.45 33.02
N GLY A 97 19.13 -22.58 32.22
CA GLY A 97 20.07 -22.99 31.16
C GLY A 97 19.42 -23.52 29.87
N HIS A 98 18.09 -23.65 29.82
CA HIS A 98 17.36 -24.07 28.61
C HIS A 98 17.70 -23.17 27.40
N MET A 99 18.01 -23.78 26.26
CA MET A 99 18.41 -23.09 25.04
C MET A 99 17.19 -22.79 24.18
N GLN A 100 16.85 -21.52 24.02
CA GLN A 100 15.65 -21.05 23.33
C GLN A 100 15.96 -19.95 22.32
N THR A 101 15.09 -19.78 21.32
CA THR A 101 15.04 -18.53 20.55
C THR A 101 14.25 -17.48 21.33
N LEU A 102 14.55 -16.20 21.08
CA LEU A 102 13.77 -15.08 21.59
C LEU A 102 12.62 -14.77 20.62
N GLU A 103 11.40 -14.98 21.11
CA GLU A 103 10.16 -14.67 20.38
C GLU A 103 9.42 -13.50 21.04
N TRP A 104 8.69 -12.71 20.25
CA TRP A 104 8.00 -11.51 20.77
C TRP A 104 6.92 -11.89 21.78
N GLU A 105 6.27 -13.02 21.53
CA GLU A 105 5.27 -13.67 22.35
C GLU A 105 5.80 -14.15 23.69
N GLN A 106 7.04 -13.89 24.06
CA GLN A 106 7.55 -14.11 25.42
C GLN A 106 7.96 -12.82 26.13
N VAL A 107 7.94 -11.68 25.43
CA VAL A 107 8.05 -10.36 26.05
C VAL A 107 6.71 -10.04 26.71
N ARG A 108 6.72 -9.85 28.04
CA ARG A 108 5.53 -9.70 28.88
C ARG A 108 5.60 -8.43 29.70
N TRP A 109 4.48 -7.72 29.74
CA TRP A 109 4.25 -6.58 30.62
C TRP A 109 2.78 -6.46 31.01
N THR A 110 1.85 -6.61 30.06
CA THR A 110 0.41 -6.52 30.29
C THR A 110 -0.09 -7.57 31.30
N ASP A 111 0.24 -8.84 31.07
CA ASP A 111 -0.22 -9.94 31.94
C ASP A 111 0.35 -9.86 33.36
N LEU A 112 1.45 -9.12 33.53
CA LEU A 112 2.12 -8.89 34.82
C LEU A 112 1.65 -7.59 35.49
N GLY A 113 0.80 -6.80 34.83
CA GLY A 113 0.36 -5.50 35.34
C GLY A 113 1.48 -4.46 35.49
N ILE A 114 2.58 -4.63 34.76
CA ILE A 114 3.73 -3.71 34.81
C ILE A 114 3.74 -2.77 33.60
N PRO A 115 4.30 -1.55 33.74
CA PRO A 115 4.39 -0.62 32.61
C PRO A 115 5.29 -1.19 31.49
N PRO A 116 5.03 -0.86 30.22
CA PRO A 116 5.74 -1.42 29.07
C PRO A 116 7.26 -1.19 29.14
N GLU A 117 7.72 -0.09 29.73
CA GLU A 117 9.14 0.22 29.94
C GLU A 117 9.87 -0.85 30.77
N GLN A 118 9.13 -1.58 31.62
CA GLN A 118 9.64 -2.63 32.49
C GLN A 118 9.44 -4.04 31.91
N ALA A 119 9.09 -4.16 30.63
CA ALA A 119 8.85 -5.45 30.01
C ALA A 119 10.02 -6.43 30.19
N VAL A 120 9.67 -7.65 30.60
CA VAL A 120 10.59 -8.78 30.81
C VAL A 120 10.33 -9.86 29.76
N TYR A 121 11.29 -10.76 29.58
CA TYR A 121 11.11 -11.96 28.75
C TYR A 121 10.85 -13.17 29.65
N LEU A 122 9.76 -13.91 29.44
CA LEU A 122 9.52 -15.16 30.18
C LEU A 122 10.19 -16.34 29.49
N CYS A 123 10.93 -17.16 30.24
CA CYS A 123 11.52 -18.37 29.68
C CYS A 123 10.44 -19.37 29.26
N ILE A 124 10.58 -19.99 28.09
CA ILE A 124 9.59 -20.96 27.58
C ILE A 124 9.56 -22.28 28.37
N ASP A 125 10.57 -22.53 29.21
CA ASP A 125 10.77 -23.79 29.94
C ASP A 125 10.48 -23.63 31.43
N CYS A 126 11.11 -22.64 32.10
CA CYS A 126 10.94 -22.42 33.53
C CYS A 126 10.05 -21.23 33.90
N GLU A 127 9.52 -20.50 32.91
CA GLU A 127 8.62 -19.35 33.05
C GLU A 127 9.17 -18.16 33.88
N GLN A 128 10.42 -18.25 34.37
CA GLN A 128 11.02 -17.17 35.13
C GLN A 128 11.28 -15.94 34.25
N ALA A 129 11.04 -14.77 34.85
CA ALA A 129 11.30 -13.48 34.22
C ALA A 129 12.79 -13.25 34.00
N ILE A 130 13.13 -12.91 32.77
CA ILE A 130 14.46 -12.52 32.33
C ILE A 130 14.41 -11.02 32.05
N GLU A 131 15.24 -10.26 32.76
CA GLU A 131 15.40 -8.83 32.54
C GLU A 131 16.33 -8.55 31.36
N ASN A 132 16.15 -7.40 30.69
CA ASN A 132 16.99 -7.00 29.56
C ASN A 132 18.50 -6.98 29.91
N ARG A 133 18.88 -6.63 31.14
CA ARG A 133 20.29 -6.64 31.60
C ARG A 133 20.95 -8.03 31.51
N GLN A 134 20.16 -9.10 31.66
CA GLN A 134 20.66 -10.47 31.64
C GLN A 134 21.08 -10.93 30.25
N LYS A 135 20.74 -10.19 29.18
CA LYS A 135 21.29 -10.42 27.82
C LYS A 135 22.81 -10.39 27.79
N THR A 136 23.48 -9.62 28.65
CA THR A 136 24.96 -9.64 28.80
C THR A 136 25.50 -11.04 29.12
N ARG A 137 24.72 -11.87 29.82
CA ARG A 137 25.06 -13.27 30.14
C ARG A 137 24.61 -14.22 29.03
N MET A 138 23.46 -13.97 28.43
CA MET A 138 22.81 -14.87 27.46
C MET A 138 23.44 -14.83 26.07
N LEU A 139 23.60 -13.62 25.50
CA LEU A 139 24.03 -13.46 24.09
C LEU A 139 25.42 -14.05 23.81
N PRO A 140 26.46 -13.87 24.67
CA PRO A 140 27.77 -14.46 24.41
C PRO A 140 27.81 -16.00 24.49
N ARG A 141 26.79 -16.61 25.10
CA ARG A 141 26.64 -18.06 25.22
C ARG A 141 25.64 -18.64 24.20
N GLY A 142 25.15 -17.79 23.29
CA GLY A 142 24.24 -18.23 22.25
C GLY A 142 24.95 -18.95 21.11
N GLU A 143 24.21 -19.78 20.38
CA GLU A 143 24.72 -20.53 19.24
C GLU A 143 23.71 -20.60 18.11
N TRP A 144 24.21 -20.61 16.87
CA TRP A 144 23.40 -20.76 15.67
C TRP A 144 23.11 -22.23 15.42
N ARG A 145 21.83 -22.61 15.38
CA ARG A 145 21.40 -23.98 15.06
C ARG A 145 20.53 -23.98 13.80
N PRO A 146 20.72 -24.95 12.88
CA PRO A 146 19.82 -25.12 11.74
C PRO A 146 18.46 -25.64 12.24
N THR A 147 17.37 -25.08 11.71
CA THR A 147 16.01 -25.51 12.04
C THR A 147 15.26 -26.10 10.86
N ALA A 148 15.86 -26.08 9.66
CA ALA A 148 15.32 -26.69 8.46
C ALA A 148 16.40 -27.44 7.66
N LYS A 149 15.96 -28.26 6.70
CA LYS A 149 16.83 -28.79 5.65
C LYS A 149 16.77 -27.84 4.46
N GLY A 150 17.92 -27.30 4.05
CA GLY A 150 18.02 -26.39 2.91
C GLY A 150 18.90 -26.91 1.78
N ARG A 151 19.05 -26.08 0.75
CA ARG A 151 19.97 -26.37 -0.36
C ARG A 151 21.40 -26.64 0.13
N PRO A 152 22.13 -27.59 -0.51
CA PRO A 152 23.55 -27.80 -0.22
C PRO A 152 24.35 -26.51 -0.36
N ASN A 153 25.31 -26.29 0.54
CA ASN A 153 26.22 -25.14 0.54
C ASN A 153 25.59 -23.74 0.74
N VAL A 154 24.28 -23.67 0.99
CA VAL A 154 23.58 -22.42 1.34
C VAL A 154 23.27 -22.43 2.83
N ARG A 155 23.44 -21.28 3.49
CA ARG A 155 23.19 -21.09 4.93
C ARG A 155 22.38 -19.82 5.12
N GLY A 156 21.23 -19.92 5.78
CA GLY A 156 20.39 -18.76 6.08
C GLY A 156 20.41 -18.47 7.56
N TYR A 157 20.32 -17.19 7.91
CA TYR A 157 20.38 -16.71 9.29
C TYR A 157 19.24 -15.73 9.50
N HIS A 158 18.47 -15.92 10.57
CA HIS A 158 17.43 -14.99 10.98
C HIS A 158 17.78 -14.42 12.36
N LEU A 159 17.71 -13.09 12.46
CA LEU A 159 17.98 -12.37 13.70
C LEU A 159 16.92 -11.30 13.94
N SER A 160 16.20 -11.45 15.04
CA SER A 160 15.20 -10.48 15.49
C SER A 160 15.84 -9.29 16.22
N GLY A 161 15.17 -8.14 16.21
CA GLY A 161 15.51 -7.00 17.08
C GLY A 161 15.51 -7.34 18.58
N LEU A 162 14.93 -8.47 19.00
CA LEU A 162 14.96 -8.96 20.37
C LEU A 162 16.37 -9.27 20.89
N TYR A 163 17.31 -9.59 19.99
CA TYR A 163 18.70 -9.93 20.34
C TYR A 163 19.62 -8.72 20.50
N ARG A 164 19.08 -7.49 20.38
CA ARG A 164 19.87 -6.27 20.58
C ARG A 164 20.63 -6.31 21.92
N PRO A 165 21.96 -6.02 21.93
CA PRO A 165 22.75 -5.97 23.15
C PRO A 165 22.23 -4.93 24.16
N VAL A 166 22.66 -5.09 25.41
CA VAL A 166 22.39 -4.10 26.45
C VAL A 166 23.04 -2.77 26.08
N GLY A 167 22.33 -1.66 26.30
CA GLY A 167 22.72 -0.31 25.88
C GLY A 167 22.10 0.13 24.54
N TRP A 168 21.48 -0.81 23.80
CA TRP A 168 20.64 -0.51 22.64
C TRP A 168 19.16 -0.55 23.06
N LYS A 169 18.23 -0.38 22.09
CA LYS A 169 16.79 -0.55 22.35
C LYS A 169 16.50 -1.85 23.10
N SER A 170 15.96 -1.72 24.29
CA SER A 170 15.59 -2.79 25.21
C SER A 170 14.27 -3.46 24.82
N TRP A 171 13.94 -4.57 25.49
CA TRP A 171 12.59 -5.14 25.39
C TRP A 171 11.51 -4.17 25.87
N GLY A 172 11.81 -3.34 26.88
CA GLY A 172 10.92 -2.28 27.34
C GLY A 172 10.65 -1.22 26.26
N ASP A 173 11.70 -0.74 25.58
CA ASP A 173 11.55 0.21 24.47
C ASP A 173 10.69 -0.36 23.34
N MET A 174 10.86 -1.65 23.05
CA MET A 174 10.04 -2.35 22.05
C MET A 174 8.59 -2.52 22.50
N ALA A 175 8.34 -2.79 23.79
CA ALA A 175 6.99 -2.87 24.35
C ALA A 175 6.28 -1.51 24.32
N VAL A 176 6.99 -0.42 24.62
CA VAL A 176 6.47 0.96 24.46
C VAL A 176 6.12 1.22 22.99
N GLU A 177 7.00 0.83 22.06
CA GLU A 177 6.75 0.99 20.63
C GLU A 177 5.52 0.19 20.18
N ARG A 178 5.38 -1.05 20.64
CA ARG A 178 4.22 -1.91 20.35
C ARG A 178 2.93 -1.36 20.96
N ALA A 179 2.98 -0.84 22.17
CA ALA A 179 1.84 -0.21 22.84
C ALA A 179 1.39 1.05 22.08
N LYS A 180 2.34 1.91 21.67
CA LYS A 180 2.08 3.10 20.84
C LYS A 180 1.61 2.77 19.42
N ALA A 181 1.95 1.59 18.90
CA ALA A 181 1.44 1.13 17.61
C ALA A 181 -0.06 0.81 17.67
N GLY A 182 -0.59 0.45 18.86
CA GLY A 182 -2.02 0.18 19.05
C GLY A 182 -2.57 -0.82 18.04
N LYS A 183 -3.66 -0.44 17.37
CA LYS A 183 -4.26 -1.14 16.22
C LYS A 183 -3.81 -0.60 14.85
N ASN A 184 -2.91 0.40 14.78
CA ASN A 184 -2.52 1.03 13.52
C ASN A 184 -1.70 0.05 12.64
N PRO A 185 -2.21 -0.39 11.46
CA PRO A 185 -1.58 -1.43 10.66
C PRO A 185 -0.17 -1.05 10.15
N ALA A 186 0.06 0.21 9.81
CA ALA A 186 1.37 0.67 9.33
C ALA A 186 2.44 0.62 10.44
N ARG A 187 2.06 1.03 11.65
CA ARG A 187 2.95 0.95 12.82
C ARG A 187 3.17 -0.49 13.27
N ILE A 188 2.14 -1.34 13.23
CA ILE A 188 2.27 -2.78 13.48
C ILE A 188 3.20 -3.41 12.45
N LYS A 189 3.04 -3.09 11.15
CA LYS A 189 3.92 -3.56 10.09
C LYS A 189 5.38 -3.17 10.33
N SER A 190 5.63 -1.89 10.64
CA SER A 190 6.98 -1.41 10.99
C SER A 190 7.57 -2.17 12.19
N PHE A 191 6.74 -2.48 13.19
CA PHE A 191 7.14 -3.25 14.36
C PHE A 191 7.47 -4.72 14.02
N VAL A 192 6.61 -5.39 13.25
CA VAL A 192 6.80 -6.79 12.81
C VAL A 192 8.08 -6.94 11.99
N ASN A 193 8.35 -6.02 11.08
CA ASN A 193 9.59 -6.03 10.30
C ASN A 193 10.85 -5.92 11.19
N LYS A 194 10.79 -5.16 12.31
CA LYS A 194 11.90 -5.08 13.29
C LYS A 194 12.15 -6.39 14.05
N LEU A 195 11.16 -7.28 14.08
CA LEU A 195 11.33 -8.65 14.61
C LEU A 195 11.99 -9.58 13.57
N GLY A 196 12.30 -9.07 12.37
CA GLY A 196 12.78 -9.87 11.25
C GLY A 196 11.69 -10.80 10.72
N LEU A 197 10.42 -10.46 10.91
CA LEU A 197 9.28 -11.25 10.44
C LEU A 197 8.60 -10.52 9.30
N THR A 198 8.03 -11.27 8.36
CA THR A 198 7.16 -10.70 7.34
C THR A 198 5.83 -10.28 7.93
N PHE A 199 5.32 -9.14 7.50
CA PHE A 199 3.97 -8.75 7.82
C PHE A 199 2.98 -9.46 6.90
N LYS A 200 2.08 -10.24 7.51
CA LYS A 200 0.86 -10.70 6.83
C LYS A 200 -0.06 -9.51 6.63
N GLU A 201 -0.08 -8.98 5.42
CA GLU A 201 -1.19 -8.12 5.04
C GLU A 201 -2.44 -8.98 5.07
N SER A 202 -3.34 -8.72 6.02
CA SER A 202 -4.63 -9.39 6.01
C SER A 202 -5.36 -8.95 4.75
N GLY A 203 -5.42 -9.84 3.76
CA GLY A 203 -6.10 -9.61 2.49
C GLY A 203 -7.52 -10.15 2.48
N GLU A 204 -8.05 -10.57 3.63
CA GLU A 204 -9.47 -10.93 3.80
C GLU A 204 -10.28 -9.67 4.03
N ALA A 205 -11.24 -9.35 3.16
CA ALA A 205 -12.12 -8.22 3.43
C ALA A 205 -12.78 -8.36 4.82
N PRO A 206 -12.93 -7.28 5.61
CA PRO A 206 -13.75 -7.36 6.82
C PRO A 206 -15.18 -7.81 6.45
N PRO A 207 -15.91 -8.52 7.33
CA PRO A 207 -17.27 -8.94 7.04
C PRO A 207 -18.15 -7.73 6.70
N TRP A 208 -18.82 -7.76 5.55
CA TRP A 208 -19.64 -6.63 5.08
C TRP A 208 -20.73 -6.21 6.07
N ARG A 209 -21.28 -7.17 6.85
CA ARG A 209 -22.29 -6.89 7.89
C ARG A 209 -21.74 -6.01 9.00
N THR A 210 -20.48 -6.22 9.40
CA THR A 210 -19.82 -5.38 10.41
C THR A 210 -19.70 -3.94 9.92
N LEU A 211 -19.33 -3.74 8.66
CA LEU A 211 -19.29 -2.40 8.06
C LEU A 211 -20.68 -1.78 7.92
N PHE A 212 -21.66 -2.58 7.51
CA PHE A 212 -23.05 -2.14 7.41
C PHE A 212 -23.54 -1.62 8.76
N ASP A 213 -23.34 -2.36 9.84
CA ASP A 213 -23.78 -1.96 11.18
C ASP A 213 -23.03 -0.72 11.74
N GLN A 214 -21.84 -0.43 11.20
CA GLN A 214 -21.03 0.75 11.55
C GLN A 214 -21.31 1.98 10.68
N ARG A 215 -22.22 1.88 9.71
CA ARG A 215 -22.57 3.01 8.84
C ARG A 215 -23.09 4.20 9.65
N GLU A 216 -22.73 5.38 9.19
CA GLU A 216 -23.05 6.63 9.86
C GLU A 216 -24.37 7.21 9.36
N ALA A 217 -24.92 8.19 10.08
CA ALA A 217 -26.34 8.57 9.96
C ALA A 217 -26.71 9.39 8.71
N TRP A 218 -25.73 9.94 7.98
CA TRP A 218 -26.01 10.78 6.80
C TRP A 218 -26.35 9.96 5.56
N HIS A 219 -27.07 10.61 4.64
CA HIS A 219 -27.46 10.00 3.37
C HIS A 219 -26.45 10.31 2.26
N PRO A 220 -26.33 9.44 1.25
CA PRO A 220 -25.57 9.74 0.04
C PRO A 220 -26.02 11.07 -0.59
N GLY A 221 -25.05 11.89 -1.00
CA GLY A 221 -25.25 13.26 -1.49
C GLY A 221 -25.00 14.34 -0.43
N GLU A 222 -24.96 13.98 0.87
CA GLU A 222 -24.68 14.92 1.95
C GLU A 222 -23.18 15.03 2.25
N VAL A 223 -22.61 16.22 2.02
CA VAL A 223 -21.20 16.51 2.37
C VAL A 223 -21.08 16.67 3.89
N GLN A 224 -20.16 15.92 4.51
CA GLN A 224 -19.91 16.00 5.95
C GLN A 224 -18.96 17.16 6.30
N PRO A 225 -19.04 17.75 7.51
CA PRO A 225 -18.23 18.92 7.89
C PRO A 225 -16.71 18.73 7.81
N GLY A 226 -16.22 17.48 7.93
CA GLY A 226 -14.80 17.16 7.82
C GLY A 226 -14.27 17.11 6.39
N VAL A 227 -15.14 17.18 5.38
CA VAL A 227 -14.79 17.05 3.97
C VAL A 227 -14.29 18.38 3.42
N LEU A 228 -13.03 18.43 3.01
CA LEU A 228 -12.38 19.63 2.49
C LEU A 228 -12.00 19.51 1.01
N ALA A 229 -11.86 18.29 0.49
CA ALA A 229 -11.57 18.03 -0.93
C ALA A 229 -12.41 16.87 -1.46
N LEU A 230 -12.78 16.91 -2.74
CA LEU A 230 -13.54 15.84 -3.40
C LEU A 230 -12.74 15.22 -4.54
N THR A 231 -12.72 13.89 -4.60
CA THR A 231 -12.27 13.13 -5.77
C THR A 231 -13.35 12.15 -6.21
N CYS A 232 -13.25 11.67 -7.44
CA CYS A 232 -14.21 10.73 -7.99
C CYS A 232 -13.52 9.57 -8.72
N GLY A 233 -14.02 8.36 -8.47
CA GLY A 233 -13.68 7.17 -9.24
C GLY A 233 -14.87 6.75 -10.08
N VAL A 234 -14.65 6.53 -11.38
CA VAL A 234 -15.69 6.13 -12.33
C VAL A 234 -15.33 4.79 -12.95
N ASP A 235 -16.29 3.88 -12.92
CA ASP A 235 -16.21 2.56 -13.51
C ASP A 235 -17.18 2.46 -14.70
N VAL A 236 -16.69 1.93 -15.83
CA VAL A 236 -17.42 1.90 -17.11
C VAL A 236 -17.97 0.50 -17.33
N GLN A 237 -19.29 0.37 -17.30
CA GLN A 237 -20.01 -0.88 -17.48
C GLN A 237 -20.76 -0.90 -18.81
N LYS A 238 -21.17 -2.09 -19.27
CA LYS A 238 -21.83 -2.26 -20.59
C LYS A 238 -23.09 -1.42 -20.80
N ASP A 239 -23.78 -1.05 -19.73
CA ASP A 239 -25.11 -0.43 -19.75
C ASP A 239 -25.23 0.81 -18.86
N ARG A 240 -24.12 1.27 -18.26
CA ARG A 240 -24.08 2.41 -17.34
C ARG A 240 -22.66 2.88 -17.06
N LEU A 241 -22.55 4.07 -16.49
CA LEU A 241 -21.36 4.53 -15.78
C LEU A 241 -21.68 4.57 -14.28
N GLU A 242 -20.83 4.00 -13.44
CA GLU A 242 -20.94 4.16 -12.00
C GLU A 242 -19.85 5.11 -11.51
N ALA A 243 -20.22 6.05 -10.64
CA ALA A 243 -19.31 7.03 -10.07
C ALA A 243 -19.42 7.05 -8.55
N LEU A 244 -18.30 6.96 -7.85
CA LEU A 244 -18.21 7.15 -6.40
C LEU A 244 -17.46 8.44 -6.11
N ILE A 245 -18.11 9.36 -5.40
CA ILE A 245 -17.53 10.62 -4.93
C ILE A 245 -17.04 10.40 -3.51
N VAL A 246 -15.75 10.68 -3.29
CA VAL A 246 -15.08 10.51 -2.00
C VAL A 246 -14.58 11.86 -1.52
N GLY A 247 -14.99 12.22 -0.31
CA GLY A 247 -14.51 13.39 0.41
C GLY A 247 -13.26 13.08 1.20
N TRP A 248 -12.36 14.05 1.32
CA TRP A 248 -11.09 13.96 2.02
C TRP A 248 -10.95 15.10 3.00
N GLY A 249 -10.39 14.79 4.16
CA GLY A 249 -10.21 15.75 5.24
C GLY A 249 -8.89 15.56 5.94
N ARG A 250 -8.78 16.23 7.10
CA ARG A 250 -7.62 16.15 7.98
C ARG A 250 -7.38 14.69 8.40
N ASN A 251 -6.17 14.40 8.88
CA ASN A 251 -5.82 13.07 9.40
C ASN A 251 -6.01 11.91 8.37
N GLN A 252 -6.03 12.24 7.07
CA GLN A 252 -6.31 11.32 5.95
C GLN A 252 -7.68 10.62 6.03
N GLU A 253 -8.59 11.13 6.86
CA GLU A 253 -9.98 10.67 6.93
C GLU A 253 -10.67 10.89 5.58
N ARG A 254 -11.61 9.99 5.26
CA ARG A 254 -12.35 10.04 4.01
C ARG A 254 -13.80 9.64 4.18
N TRP A 255 -14.68 10.23 3.37
CA TRP A 255 -16.13 10.02 3.42
C TRP A 255 -16.64 9.54 2.07
N THR A 256 -17.46 8.48 2.05
CA THR A 256 -18.23 8.12 0.86
C THR A 256 -19.38 9.11 0.69
N VAL A 257 -19.13 10.22 -0.02
CA VAL A 257 -20.08 11.34 -0.13
C VAL A 257 -21.30 10.93 -0.93
N ASP A 258 -21.11 10.33 -2.11
CA ASP A 258 -22.23 9.94 -2.96
C ASP A 258 -21.83 8.83 -3.95
N ARG A 259 -22.79 7.99 -4.34
CA ARG A 259 -22.66 7.00 -5.42
C ARG A 259 -23.72 7.26 -6.46
N ARG A 260 -23.31 7.55 -7.70
CA ARG A 260 -24.20 7.81 -8.83
C ARG A 260 -24.12 6.68 -9.84
N VAL A 261 -25.29 6.14 -10.20
CA VAL A 261 -25.43 5.17 -11.30
C VAL A 261 -26.07 5.88 -12.48
N LEU A 262 -25.27 6.18 -13.50
CA LEU A 262 -25.68 6.86 -14.72
C LEU A 262 -26.07 5.80 -15.76
N VAL A 263 -27.34 5.45 -15.82
CA VAL A 263 -27.86 4.42 -16.74
C VAL A 263 -27.77 4.91 -18.18
N GLY A 264 -27.20 4.08 -19.06
CA GLY A 264 -27.08 4.36 -20.49
C GLY A 264 -25.93 3.61 -21.14
N ASP A 265 -26.06 3.32 -22.44
CA ASP A 265 -25.03 2.68 -23.26
C ASP A 265 -23.80 3.61 -23.40
N PRO A 266 -22.59 3.22 -22.94
CA PRO A 266 -21.38 4.03 -23.09
C PRO A 266 -20.96 4.26 -24.54
N ALA A 267 -21.50 3.53 -25.52
CA ALA A 267 -21.32 3.89 -26.94
C ALA A 267 -22.12 5.14 -27.35
N LYS A 268 -23.02 5.64 -26.50
CA LYS A 268 -23.89 6.79 -26.78
C LYS A 268 -23.46 8.03 -26.00
N PRO A 269 -23.59 9.24 -26.59
CA PRO A 269 -23.17 10.48 -25.94
C PRO A 269 -23.99 10.84 -24.69
N ASP A 270 -25.18 10.27 -24.50
CA ASP A 270 -26.12 10.70 -23.46
C ASP A 270 -25.62 10.42 -22.05
N VAL A 271 -25.01 9.24 -21.83
CA VAL A 271 -24.45 8.85 -20.53
C VAL A 271 -23.21 9.67 -20.19
N TRP A 272 -22.40 10.00 -21.21
CA TRP A 272 -21.25 10.88 -21.07
C TRP A 272 -21.65 12.34 -20.78
N ARG A 273 -22.76 12.83 -21.34
CA ARG A 273 -23.33 14.13 -20.98
C ARG A 273 -23.86 14.15 -19.54
N ALA A 274 -24.32 13.00 -19.03
CA ALA A 274 -24.67 12.89 -17.61
C ALA A 274 -23.44 12.94 -16.72
N LEU A 275 -22.32 12.31 -17.14
CA LEU A 275 -21.05 12.41 -16.44
C LEU A 275 -20.46 13.84 -16.48
N ASP A 276 -20.61 14.55 -17.61
CA ASP A 276 -20.24 15.97 -17.73
C ASP A 276 -20.97 16.82 -16.68
N ARG A 277 -22.27 16.57 -16.46
CA ARG A 277 -23.06 17.26 -15.43
C ARG A 277 -22.57 16.95 -14.01
N LEU A 278 -22.25 15.69 -13.72
CA LEU A 278 -21.71 15.29 -12.42
C LEU A 278 -20.34 15.94 -12.15
N LEU A 279 -19.48 16.02 -13.17
CA LEU A 279 -18.14 16.60 -13.05
C LEU A 279 -18.16 18.08 -12.62
N VAL A 280 -19.16 18.83 -13.07
CA VAL A 280 -19.32 20.27 -12.78
C VAL A 280 -20.34 20.56 -11.69
N GLU A 281 -20.87 19.54 -11.03
CA GLU A 281 -21.83 19.67 -9.94
C GLU A 281 -21.15 20.32 -8.71
N ASP A 282 -21.83 21.32 -8.12
CA ASP A 282 -21.40 21.97 -6.89
C ASP A 282 -22.01 21.23 -5.68
N PHE A 283 -21.15 20.69 -4.81
CA PHE A 283 -21.54 19.96 -3.61
C PHE A 283 -21.56 20.91 -2.40
N ARG A 284 -22.76 21.19 -1.88
CA ARG A 284 -22.94 22.15 -0.80
C ARG A 284 -22.28 21.67 0.50
N HIS A 285 -21.38 22.48 1.05
CA HIS A 285 -20.70 22.18 2.31
C HIS A 285 -21.51 22.75 3.49
N PRO A 286 -21.65 22.03 4.63
CA PRO A 286 -22.39 22.50 5.80
C PRO A 286 -21.93 23.85 6.36
N SER A 287 -20.65 24.20 6.17
CA SER A 287 -20.07 25.48 6.61
C SER A 287 -20.40 26.69 5.71
N GLY A 288 -21.23 26.54 4.68
CA GLY A 288 -21.79 27.66 3.90
C GLY A 288 -21.26 27.83 2.47
N GLY A 289 -20.19 27.12 2.09
CA GLY A 289 -19.62 27.11 0.73
C GLY A 289 -20.05 25.91 -0.12
N SER A 290 -19.33 25.67 -1.22
CA SER A 290 -19.51 24.49 -2.07
C SER A 290 -18.16 23.94 -2.52
N LEU A 291 -18.13 22.62 -2.73
CA LEU A 291 -16.98 21.87 -3.22
C LEU A 291 -17.26 21.37 -4.63
N SER A 292 -16.21 21.22 -5.44
CA SER A 292 -16.29 20.56 -6.73
C SER A 292 -15.31 19.38 -6.78
N ILE A 293 -15.53 18.47 -7.72
CA ILE A 293 -14.63 17.32 -7.93
C ILE A 293 -13.29 17.84 -8.46
N MET A 294 -12.25 17.75 -7.64
CA MET A 294 -10.90 18.22 -7.99
C MET A 294 -10.23 17.31 -9.01
N ARG A 295 -10.50 16.00 -8.92
CA ARG A 295 -9.97 15.00 -9.85
C ARG A 295 -10.89 13.80 -9.97
N MET A 296 -11.15 13.39 -11.21
CA MET A 296 -11.93 12.24 -11.60
C MET A 296 -11.06 11.25 -12.36
N PHE A 297 -10.98 10.02 -11.83
CA PHE A 297 -10.34 8.90 -12.49
C PHE A 297 -11.41 8.05 -13.17
N VAL A 298 -11.22 7.76 -14.46
CA VAL A 298 -12.16 6.94 -15.24
C VAL A 298 -11.44 5.71 -15.75
N ASP A 299 -11.95 4.52 -15.40
CA ASP A 299 -11.37 3.26 -15.87
C ASP A 299 -11.57 3.11 -17.37
N ILE A 300 -10.47 2.80 -18.07
CA ILE A 300 -10.49 2.49 -19.49
C ILE A 300 -10.58 0.99 -19.77
N GLY A 301 -10.58 0.17 -18.71
CA GLY A 301 -10.77 -1.26 -18.78
C GLY A 301 -12.06 -1.65 -19.52
N GLY A 302 -12.01 -2.75 -20.27
CA GLY A 302 -13.18 -3.30 -20.95
C GLY A 302 -13.32 -2.87 -22.41
N HIS A 303 -14.57 -2.66 -22.86
CA HIS A 303 -14.93 -2.54 -24.28
C HIS A 303 -15.06 -1.11 -24.79
N PHE A 304 -15.06 -0.10 -23.91
CA PHE A 304 -15.35 1.31 -24.26
C PHE A 304 -14.14 2.22 -24.11
N THR A 305 -12.93 1.67 -24.26
CA THR A 305 -11.66 2.39 -24.10
C THR A 305 -11.58 3.64 -24.96
N ASP A 306 -12.06 3.58 -26.21
CA ASP A 306 -12.03 4.71 -27.14
C ASP A 306 -13.01 5.81 -26.75
N GLU A 307 -14.18 5.46 -26.23
CA GLU A 307 -15.19 6.38 -25.74
C GLU A 307 -14.67 7.14 -24.51
N VAL A 308 -14.02 6.44 -23.57
CA VAL A 308 -13.38 7.08 -22.40
C VAL A 308 -12.32 8.08 -22.86
N TYR A 309 -11.44 7.69 -23.79
CA TYR A 309 -10.41 8.58 -24.29
C TYR A 309 -10.97 9.79 -25.06
N SER A 310 -11.99 9.59 -25.89
CA SER A 310 -12.68 10.67 -26.59
C SER A 310 -13.34 11.64 -25.61
N TRP A 311 -14.00 11.11 -24.57
CA TRP A 311 -14.65 11.92 -23.55
C TRP A 311 -13.63 12.72 -22.76
N ALA A 312 -12.65 12.04 -22.15
CA ALA A 312 -11.62 12.64 -21.31
C ALA A 312 -10.77 13.68 -22.05
N GLY A 313 -10.50 13.47 -23.36
CA GLY A 313 -9.75 14.41 -24.18
C GLY A 313 -10.42 15.79 -24.37
N ARG A 314 -11.70 15.94 -24.00
CA ARG A 314 -12.42 17.22 -24.00
C ARG A 314 -12.27 18.00 -22.69
N HIS A 315 -11.68 17.40 -21.66
CA HIS A 315 -11.53 17.99 -20.32
C HIS A 315 -10.07 18.31 -20.01
N GLN A 316 -9.85 19.13 -18.98
CA GLN A 316 -8.49 19.43 -18.53
C GLN A 316 -7.82 18.16 -17.98
N PRO A 317 -6.59 17.80 -18.42
CA PRO A 317 -5.89 16.62 -17.93
C PRO A 317 -5.58 16.63 -16.43
N SER A 318 -5.57 17.81 -15.80
CA SER A 318 -5.43 17.97 -14.35
C SER A 318 -6.67 17.55 -13.56
N VAL A 319 -7.84 17.53 -14.21
CA VAL A 319 -9.15 17.24 -13.61
C VAL A 319 -9.61 15.83 -13.98
N VAL A 320 -9.56 15.45 -15.26
CA VAL A 320 -10.01 14.13 -15.72
C VAL A 320 -8.80 13.31 -16.19
N MET A 321 -8.64 12.12 -15.62
CA MET A 321 -7.54 11.22 -15.97
C MET A 321 -8.07 9.81 -16.29
N PRO A 322 -7.89 9.34 -17.54
CA PRO A 322 -8.09 7.95 -17.87
C PRO A 322 -7.06 7.07 -17.16
N ILE A 323 -7.51 5.98 -16.54
CA ILE A 323 -6.64 5.09 -15.76
C ILE A 323 -6.73 3.65 -16.23
N MET A 324 -5.66 2.89 -16.02
CA MET A 324 -5.61 1.45 -16.25
C MET A 324 -5.00 0.73 -15.06
N GLY A 325 -5.65 -0.35 -14.60
CA GLY A 325 -5.10 -1.22 -13.57
C GLY A 325 -3.78 -1.87 -14.01
N ASN A 326 -2.71 -1.69 -13.23
CA ASN A 326 -1.42 -2.35 -13.47
C ASN A 326 -0.80 -2.81 -12.14
N VAL A 327 -0.98 -4.09 -11.82
CA VAL A 327 -0.47 -4.70 -10.58
C VAL A 327 1.04 -4.97 -10.58
N ARG A 328 1.73 -4.78 -11.72
CA ARG A 328 3.18 -5.02 -11.84
C ARG A 328 4.02 -3.81 -11.43
N THR A 329 3.41 -2.62 -11.32
CA THR A 329 4.17 -1.42 -10.94
C THR A 329 4.64 -1.52 -9.50
N SER A 330 5.86 -1.07 -9.22
CA SER A 330 6.39 -0.98 -7.85
C SER A 330 5.81 0.19 -7.05
N VAL A 331 5.18 1.15 -7.73
CA VAL A 331 4.55 2.35 -7.16
C VAL A 331 3.02 2.27 -7.23
N PRO A 332 2.28 2.93 -6.29
CA PRO A 332 0.82 2.94 -6.30
C PRO A 332 0.21 3.58 -7.55
N ILE A 333 0.83 4.66 -8.05
CA ILE A 333 0.42 5.38 -9.26
C ILE A 333 1.64 5.51 -10.15
N GLY A 334 1.57 4.93 -11.35
CA GLY A 334 2.62 5.03 -12.35
C GLY A 334 2.61 6.40 -13.04
N THR A 335 3.73 6.73 -13.70
CA THR A 335 3.83 7.99 -14.45
C THR A 335 2.82 8.00 -15.61
N PRO A 336 1.97 9.05 -15.71
CA PRO A 336 1.07 9.21 -16.85
C PRO A 336 1.87 9.29 -18.16
N HIS A 337 1.45 8.52 -19.16
CA HIS A 337 2.11 8.50 -20.47
C HIS A 337 1.08 8.48 -21.60
N PHE A 338 1.54 8.86 -22.79
CA PHE A 338 0.68 8.87 -23.97
C PHE A 338 0.66 7.48 -24.61
N VAL A 339 -0.53 7.05 -25.03
CA VAL A 339 -0.74 5.82 -25.78
C VAL A 339 -1.06 6.13 -27.24
N GLU A 340 -0.69 5.20 -28.13
CA GLU A 340 -1.12 5.25 -29.52
C GLU A 340 -2.62 4.94 -29.60
N ARG A 341 -3.36 5.79 -30.30
CA ARG A 341 -4.79 5.60 -30.53
C ARG A 341 -5.08 5.46 -32.02
N THR A 342 -5.96 4.53 -32.39
CA THR A 342 -6.44 4.44 -33.78
C THR A 342 -7.81 5.10 -33.87
N VAL A 343 -7.89 6.24 -34.55
CA VAL A 343 -9.16 6.95 -34.78
C VAL A 343 -9.44 6.96 -36.28
N ASN A 344 -10.60 6.46 -36.70
CA ASN A 344 -10.99 6.36 -38.11
C ASN A 344 -9.92 5.70 -39.00
N GLY A 345 -9.29 4.62 -38.51
CA GLY A 345 -8.22 3.91 -39.21
C GLY A 345 -6.86 4.60 -39.25
N LYS A 346 -6.71 5.79 -38.64
CA LYS A 346 -5.44 6.51 -38.53
C LYS A 346 -4.84 6.36 -37.14
N LYS A 347 -3.58 5.94 -37.10
CA LYS A 347 -2.78 5.82 -35.86
C LYS A 347 -2.26 7.19 -35.42
N ILE A 348 -2.55 7.56 -34.18
CA ILE A 348 -2.13 8.79 -33.53
C ILE A 348 -1.17 8.41 -32.40
N LYS A 349 0.14 8.58 -32.59
CA LYS A 349 1.22 8.15 -31.66
C LYS A 349 1.13 8.72 -30.24
N ARG A 350 0.38 9.81 -30.03
CA ARG A 350 0.09 10.41 -28.72
C ARG A 350 -1.40 10.72 -28.60
N GLY A 351 -2.22 9.73 -28.93
CA GLY A 351 -3.66 9.90 -29.14
C GLY A 351 -4.45 10.09 -27.86
N ALA A 352 -3.96 9.58 -26.73
CA ALA A 352 -4.57 9.79 -25.42
C ALA A 352 -3.54 9.64 -24.29
N GLN A 353 -3.82 10.23 -23.13
CA GLN A 353 -3.03 10.02 -21.92
C GLN A 353 -3.66 8.91 -21.07
N MET A 354 -2.82 8.05 -20.49
CA MET A 354 -3.23 6.97 -19.60
C MET A 354 -2.36 6.99 -18.34
N THR A 355 -2.98 6.72 -17.19
CA THR A 355 -2.30 6.63 -15.89
C THR A 355 -2.39 5.22 -15.32
N PRO A 356 -1.26 4.52 -15.13
CA PRO A 356 -1.26 3.21 -14.48
C PRO A 356 -1.61 3.33 -13.00
N VAL A 357 -2.53 2.51 -12.50
CA VAL A 357 -2.89 2.43 -11.08
C VAL A 357 -2.66 1.03 -10.56
N ASN A 358 -1.87 0.88 -9.50
CA ASN A 358 -1.69 -0.41 -8.84
C ASN A 358 -2.88 -0.70 -7.93
N SER A 359 -3.94 -1.27 -8.50
CA SER A 359 -5.17 -1.61 -7.78
C SER A 359 -4.92 -2.52 -6.58
N SER A 360 -3.95 -3.44 -6.65
CA SER A 360 -3.62 -4.35 -5.56
C SER A 360 -3.13 -3.60 -4.31
N MET A 361 -2.24 -2.62 -4.47
CA MET A 361 -1.76 -1.80 -3.34
C MET A 361 -2.89 -1.00 -2.69
N PHE A 362 -3.81 -0.45 -3.49
CA PHE A 362 -4.95 0.29 -2.96
C PHE A 362 -5.98 -0.61 -2.29
N LYS A 363 -6.27 -1.81 -2.83
CA LYS A 363 -7.17 -2.80 -2.21
C LYS A 363 -6.65 -3.25 -0.84
N SER A 364 -5.37 -3.62 -0.75
CA SER A 364 -4.73 -3.93 0.54
C SER A 364 -4.84 -2.77 1.52
N ARG A 365 -4.58 -1.53 1.06
CA ARG A 365 -4.70 -0.34 1.91
C ARG A 365 -6.13 -0.13 2.38
N ILE A 366 -7.11 -0.17 1.48
CA ILE A 366 -8.54 0.03 1.81
C ILE A 366 -9.00 -1.02 2.82
N TYR A 367 -8.70 -2.30 2.63
CA TYR A 367 -9.11 -3.35 3.57
C TYR A 367 -8.48 -3.20 4.95
N ASN A 368 -7.25 -2.70 5.03
CA ASN A 368 -6.65 -2.37 6.32
C ASN A 368 -7.35 -1.18 6.99
N LEU A 369 -7.78 -0.17 6.24
CA LEU A 369 -8.48 1.00 6.76
C LEU A 369 -9.94 0.68 7.15
N LEU A 370 -10.63 -0.20 6.41
CA LEU A 370 -11.99 -0.65 6.73
C LEU A 370 -12.07 -1.45 8.04
N ARG A 371 -10.94 -1.92 8.58
CA ARG A 371 -10.89 -2.59 9.90
C ARG A 371 -10.68 -1.63 11.06
N LEU A 372 -10.50 -0.34 10.79
CA LEU A 372 -10.40 0.65 11.86
C LEU A 372 -11.77 0.77 12.54
N GLU A 373 -11.76 0.83 13.86
CA GLU A 373 -12.95 1.05 14.66
C GLU A 373 -13.06 2.53 15.02
N PRO A 374 -14.28 3.10 15.10
CA PRO A 374 -14.48 4.44 15.60
C PRO A 374 -14.01 4.58 17.06
N PRO A 375 -13.63 5.78 17.50
CA PRO A 375 -13.24 6.02 18.89
C PRO A 375 -14.40 5.68 19.84
N ILE A 376 -14.08 5.07 20.99
CA ILE A 376 -15.06 4.69 22.02
C ILE A 376 -15.39 5.90 22.91
N VAL A 377 -14.40 6.75 23.15
CA VAL A 377 -14.53 7.95 23.97
C VAL A 377 -15.00 9.09 23.08
N GLN A 378 -16.05 9.76 23.54
CA GLN A 378 -16.57 10.96 22.89
C GLN A 378 -15.47 12.03 22.84
N ASP A 379 -15.31 12.69 21.69
CA ASP A 379 -14.29 13.71 21.39
C ASP A 379 -12.84 13.21 21.18
N GLU A 380 -12.58 11.89 21.21
CA GLU A 380 -11.31 11.36 20.67
C GLU A 380 -11.30 11.44 19.14
N PRO A 381 -10.16 11.78 18.51
CA PRO A 381 -10.06 11.83 17.06
C PRO A 381 -10.19 10.43 16.47
N PHE A 382 -10.76 10.34 15.26
CA PHE A 382 -10.78 9.10 14.52
C PHE A 382 -9.36 8.61 14.20
N PRO A 383 -9.13 7.30 14.08
CA PRO A 383 -7.85 6.78 13.64
C PRO A 383 -7.43 7.36 12.28
N GLU A 384 -6.15 7.64 12.11
CA GLU A 384 -5.60 8.13 10.83
C GLU A 384 -6.04 7.25 9.65
N GLY A 385 -6.63 7.87 8.63
CA GLY A 385 -7.10 7.18 7.44
C GLY A 385 -8.48 6.52 7.54
N PHE A 386 -9.24 6.75 8.60
CA PHE A 386 -10.58 6.19 8.80
C PHE A 386 -11.50 6.44 7.59
N ILE A 387 -12.31 5.43 7.26
CA ILE A 387 -13.26 5.47 6.14
C ILE A 387 -14.67 5.58 6.70
N HIS A 388 -15.23 6.77 6.59
CA HIS A 388 -16.59 7.10 6.95
C HIS A 388 -17.55 6.66 5.84
N ILE A 389 -18.53 5.83 6.19
CA ILE A 389 -19.50 5.27 5.24
C ILE A 389 -20.91 5.69 5.62
N GLY A 390 -21.64 6.33 4.69
CA GLY A 390 -23.02 6.77 4.90
C GLY A 390 -24.06 5.65 4.76
N GLN A 391 -25.34 6.03 4.75
CA GLN A 391 -26.48 5.11 4.61
C GLN A 391 -26.62 4.54 3.19
N TYR A 392 -25.81 3.55 2.84
CA TYR A 392 -25.96 2.75 1.62
C TYR A 392 -26.68 1.41 1.88
N ASP A 393 -27.12 0.75 0.81
CA ASP A 393 -27.76 -0.57 0.85
C ASP A 393 -26.77 -1.73 1.05
N ASP A 394 -27.26 -2.93 1.38
CA ASP A 394 -26.45 -4.13 1.56
C ASP A 394 -25.53 -4.41 0.37
N GLU A 395 -26.01 -4.16 -0.86
CA GLU A 395 -25.26 -4.41 -2.09
C GLU A 395 -24.01 -3.53 -2.18
N PHE A 396 -24.05 -2.29 -1.70
CA PHE A 396 -22.85 -1.44 -1.59
C PHE A 396 -21.76 -2.10 -0.75
N PHE A 397 -22.10 -2.57 0.46
CA PHE A 397 -21.12 -3.16 1.38
C PHE A 397 -20.61 -4.51 0.88
N GLN A 398 -21.49 -5.31 0.28
CA GLN A 398 -21.08 -6.58 -0.32
C GLN A 398 -20.15 -6.38 -1.52
N GLN A 399 -20.34 -5.33 -2.33
CA GLN A 399 -19.41 -4.98 -3.42
C GLN A 399 -18.09 -4.41 -2.89
N LEU A 400 -18.14 -3.61 -1.81
CA LEU A 400 -16.94 -3.07 -1.16
C LEU A 400 -16.00 -4.17 -0.64
N THR A 401 -16.56 -5.30 -0.21
CA THR A 401 -15.83 -6.46 0.30
C THR A 401 -15.85 -7.66 -0.65
N ALA A 402 -16.06 -7.44 -1.95
CA ALA A 402 -16.30 -8.52 -2.92
C ALA A 402 -15.06 -9.33 -3.34
N GLU A 403 -13.88 -8.97 -2.84
CA GLU A 403 -12.63 -9.62 -3.21
C GLU A 403 -11.86 -10.09 -1.98
N ARG A 404 -11.00 -11.09 -2.19
CA ARG A 404 -10.03 -11.53 -1.19
C ARG A 404 -8.68 -11.80 -1.83
N LEU A 405 -7.62 -11.61 -1.06
CA LEU A 405 -6.27 -11.94 -1.50
C LEU A 405 -6.00 -13.42 -1.26
N VAL A 406 -5.85 -14.18 -2.33
CA VAL A 406 -5.53 -15.61 -2.26
C VAL A 406 -4.09 -15.89 -2.65
N ARG A 407 -3.46 -16.83 -1.94
CA ARG A 407 -2.16 -17.39 -2.31
C ARG A 407 -2.35 -18.44 -3.38
N ARG A 408 -1.90 -18.17 -4.61
CA ARG A 408 -1.83 -19.16 -5.68
C ARG A 408 -0.39 -19.58 -5.93
N VAL A 409 -0.15 -20.87 -6.04
CA VAL A 409 1.16 -21.42 -6.41
C VAL A 409 1.16 -21.61 -7.92
N ASN A 410 2.13 -21.03 -8.61
CA ASN A 410 2.28 -21.23 -10.05
C ASN A 410 2.82 -22.65 -10.34
N LYS A 411 2.79 -23.05 -11.62
CA LYS A 411 3.29 -24.39 -12.04
C LYS A 411 4.77 -24.64 -11.72
N ALA A 412 5.55 -23.58 -11.45
CA ALA A 412 6.96 -23.64 -11.08
C ALA A 412 7.19 -23.66 -9.55
N GLY A 413 6.13 -23.74 -8.74
CA GLY A 413 6.22 -23.82 -7.28
C GLY A 413 6.32 -22.48 -6.55
N PHE A 414 6.32 -21.34 -7.26
CA PHE A 414 6.36 -20.03 -6.64
C PHE A 414 4.96 -19.60 -6.18
N ALA A 415 4.85 -19.17 -4.94
CA ALA A 415 3.64 -18.57 -4.41
C ALA A 415 3.51 -17.11 -4.89
N LYS A 416 2.34 -16.77 -5.43
CA LYS A 416 1.96 -15.42 -5.81
C LYS A 416 0.63 -15.07 -5.15
N LEU A 417 0.52 -13.86 -4.62
CA LEU A 417 -0.73 -13.32 -4.11
C LEU A 417 -1.53 -12.73 -5.27
N GLU A 418 -2.79 -13.14 -5.40
CA GLU A 418 -3.71 -12.67 -6.43
C GLU A 418 -5.06 -12.34 -5.81
N TRP A 419 -5.67 -11.24 -6.23
CA TRP A 419 -7.02 -10.89 -5.81
C TRP A 419 -8.01 -11.78 -6.56
N GLU A 420 -8.85 -12.50 -5.81
CA GLU A 420 -9.94 -13.31 -6.32
C GLU A 420 -11.26 -12.64 -5.96
N LYS A 421 -12.12 -12.47 -6.98
CA LYS A 421 -13.50 -12.02 -6.77
C LYS A 421 -14.31 -13.16 -6.16
N GLU A 422 -14.93 -12.90 -5.00
CA GLU A 422 -15.90 -13.81 -4.38
C GLU A 422 -17.32 -13.58 -4.91
N ARG A 423 -17.57 -12.40 -5.49
CA ARG A 423 -18.83 -12.05 -6.16
C ARG A 423 -18.58 -11.54 -7.57
N GLU A 424 -19.60 -11.62 -8.42
CA GLU A 424 -19.52 -11.09 -9.79
C GLU A 424 -19.30 -9.57 -9.81
N ARG A 425 -19.98 -8.86 -8.90
CA ARG A 425 -19.99 -7.40 -8.77
C ARG A 425 -19.02 -6.92 -7.68
N ASN A 426 -18.19 -5.94 -8.02
CA ASN A 426 -17.12 -5.36 -7.19
C ASN A 426 -16.89 -3.86 -7.49
N GLU A 427 -17.79 -3.22 -8.22
CA GLU A 427 -17.62 -1.88 -8.78
C GLU A 427 -17.36 -0.84 -7.68
N VAL A 428 -18.01 -0.96 -6.52
CA VAL A 428 -17.79 -0.07 -5.35
C VAL A 428 -16.34 -0.11 -4.86
N LEU A 429 -15.73 -1.29 -4.78
CA LEU A 429 -14.33 -1.42 -4.35
C LEU A 429 -13.39 -0.77 -5.37
N ASP A 430 -13.60 -1.03 -6.65
CA ASP A 430 -12.77 -0.47 -7.73
C ASP A 430 -12.92 1.06 -7.81
N MET A 431 -14.13 1.60 -7.73
CA MET A 431 -14.34 3.06 -7.68
C MET A 431 -13.69 3.70 -6.44
N LEU A 432 -13.71 3.04 -5.28
CA LEU A 432 -13.03 3.53 -4.08
C LEU A 432 -11.50 3.52 -4.23
N VAL A 433 -10.95 2.52 -4.90
CA VAL A 433 -9.53 2.48 -5.33
C VAL A 433 -9.23 3.68 -6.22
N TYR A 434 -10.06 3.94 -7.22
CA TYR A 434 -9.83 5.01 -8.20
C TYR A 434 -9.92 6.40 -7.57
N ALA A 435 -10.91 6.64 -6.71
CA ALA A 435 -11.02 7.89 -5.96
C ALA A 435 -9.83 8.10 -5.01
N GLY A 436 -9.34 7.02 -4.37
CA GLY A 436 -8.14 7.03 -3.54
C GLY A 436 -6.86 7.32 -4.34
N ALA A 437 -6.75 6.78 -5.54
CA ALA A 437 -5.64 7.05 -6.46
C ALA A 437 -5.70 8.50 -6.98
N ALA A 438 -6.89 9.02 -7.30
CA ALA A 438 -7.08 10.41 -7.66
C ALA A 438 -6.57 11.34 -6.54
N ALA A 439 -6.90 11.05 -5.27
CA ALA A 439 -6.44 11.82 -4.12
C ALA A 439 -4.91 11.79 -3.95
N MET A 440 -4.30 10.60 -4.08
CA MET A 440 -2.84 10.46 -4.01
C MET A 440 -2.13 11.19 -5.15
N SER A 441 -2.72 11.22 -6.35
CA SER A 441 -2.17 11.96 -7.49
C SER A 441 -2.24 13.48 -7.31
N LEU A 442 -3.19 13.98 -6.51
CA LEU A 442 -3.29 15.39 -6.10
C LEU A 442 -2.29 15.74 -4.99
N GLY A 443 -1.64 14.75 -4.39
CA GLY A 443 -0.76 14.94 -3.25
C GLY A 443 -1.49 15.08 -1.91
N ILE A 444 -2.80 14.81 -1.85
CA ILE A 444 -3.61 14.94 -0.62
C ILE A 444 -2.98 14.27 0.62
N PRO A 445 -2.40 13.05 0.53
CA PRO A 445 -1.76 12.43 1.69
C PRO A 445 -0.51 13.17 2.22
N ARG A 446 0.00 14.16 1.49
CA ARG A 446 1.15 15.01 1.84
C ARG A 446 0.75 16.44 2.21
N TRP A 447 -0.55 16.75 2.24
CA TRP A 447 -1.03 18.07 2.64
C TRP A 447 -0.87 18.24 4.15
N GLU A 448 -0.28 19.38 4.52
CA GLU A 448 -0.01 19.76 5.89
C GLU A 448 -1.20 20.52 6.48
N ALA A 449 -1.18 20.80 7.79
CA ALA A 449 -2.26 21.49 8.48
C ALA A 449 -2.61 22.86 7.85
N GLU A 450 -1.62 23.56 7.30
CA GLU A 450 -1.77 24.85 6.63
C GLU A 450 -2.55 24.75 5.32
N ASP A 451 -2.30 23.70 4.53
CA ASP A 451 -3.03 23.44 3.28
C ASP A 451 -4.53 23.22 3.57
N TRP A 452 -4.82 22.39 4.58
CA TRP A 452 -6.20 22.11 5.00
C TRP A 452 -6.90 23.35 5.54
N GLN A 453 -6.20 24.17 6.32
CA GLN A 453 -6.75 25.41 6.86
C GLN A 453 -7.09 26.40 5.74
N GLY A 454 -6.22 26.57 4.75
CA GLY A 454 -6.47 27.46 3.62
C GLY A 454 -7.68 27.04 2.77
N ILE A 455 -7.88 25.73 2.59
CA ILE A 455 -9.07 25.20 1.90
C ILE A 455 -10.33 25.46 2.73
N GLU A 456 -10.30 25.18 4.03
CA GLU A 456 -11.44 25.40 4.92
C GLU A 456 -11.86 26.88 4.97
N ASP A 457 -10.89 27.79 5.05
CA ASP A 457 -11.14 29.23 5.03
C ASP A 457 -11.75 29.66 3.69
N SER A 458 -11.29 29.09 2.58
CA SER A 458 -11.86 29.33 1.25
C SER A 458 -13.31 28.85 1.15
N ILE A 459 -13.64 27.69 1.73
CA ILE A 459 -15.01 27.17 1.78
C ILE A 459 -15.93 28.08 2.60
N ARG A 460 -15.44 28.58 3.75
CA ARG A 460 -16.22 29.46 4.64
C ARG A 460 -16.45 30.85 4.06
N THR A 461 -15.50 31.35 3.28
CA THR A 461 -15.54 32.71 2.71
C THR A 461 -16.17 32.76 1.32
N ALA A 462 -16.29 31.61 0.64
CA ALA A 462 -16.96 31.51 -0.65
C ALA A 462 -18.46 31.87 -0.50
N ALA A 463 -18.89 32.90 -1.23
CA ALA A 463 -20.32 33.15 -1.41
C ALA A 463 -20.96 31.94 -2.08
N PRO A 464 -22.16 31.51 -1.67
CA PRO A 464 -22.85 30.41 -2.33
C PRO A 464 -23.02 30.74 -3.81
N ARG A 465 -22.49 29.88 -4.69
CA ARG A 465 -22.74 30.03 -6.13
C ARG A 465 -24.24 29.83 -6.39
N PRO A 466 -24.90 30.71 -7.17
CA PRO A 466 -26.27 30.46 -7.58
C PRO A 466 -26.32 29.14 -8.35
N VAL A 467 -27.34 28.33 -8.07
CA VAL A 467 -27.57 27.04 -8.73
C VAL A 467 -27.73 27.31 -10.23
N ALA A 468 -26.72 26.96 -11.03
CA ALA A 468 -26.80 27.08 -12.47
C ALA A 468 -27.84 26.09 -13.01
N THR A 469 -28.88 26.61 -13.67
CA THR A 469 -29.82 25.77 -14.41
C THR A 469 -29.12 25.19 -15.63
N ALA A 470 -29.50 23.97 -16.02
CA ALA A 470 -28.82 23.13 -17.01
C ALA A 470 -28.74 23.68 -18.45
N GLU A 471 -29.14 24.92 -18.70
CA GLU A 471 -29.14 25.56 -20.03
C GLU A 471 -27.91 26.46 -20.31
N GLU A 472 -27.11 26.85 -19.30
CA GLU A 472 -26.01 27.80 -19.51
C GLU A 472 -24.61 27.16 -19.70
N ALA A 473 -24.47 25.84 -19.53
CA ALA A 473 -23.18 25.15 -19.64
C ALA A 473 -22.68 24.92 -21.08
N GLY A 474 -23.48 25.30 -22.09
CA GLY A 474 -23.13 25.15 -23.49
C GLY A 474 -22.74 26.48 -24.12
N VAL A 475 -21.44 26.80 -24.12
CA VAL A 475 -20.65 27.44 -25.21
C VAL A 475 -19.35 27.98 -24.60
N TRP A 476 -18.27 27.20 -24.65
CA TRP A 476 -16.92 27.76 -24.62
C TRP A 476 -16.42 27.80 -26.06
N ARG A 477 -16.54 28.97 -26.70
CA ARG A 477 -15.86 29.27 -27.97
C ARG A 477 -14.39 29.52 -27.68
N TRP A 478 -13.51 28.77 -28.35
CA TRP A 478 -12.08 29.02 -28.36
C TRP A 478 -11.79 30.41 -28.93
N GLY A 479 -11.26 31.29 -28.09
CA GLY A 479 -10.56 32.50 -28.50
C GLY A 479 -9.07 32.20 -28.58
N SER A 480 -8.50 32.45 -29.76
CA SER A 480 -7.11 32.28 -30.15
C SER A 480 -6.11 32.87 -29.15
N LEU A 481 -5.06 32.12 -28.82
CA LEU A 481 -3.66 32.59 -28.70
C LEU A 481 -2.71 31.40 -28.78
#